data_AF-A0A8C0BWU1-F1
#
_entry.id   AF-A0A8C0BWU1-F1
#
_cell.length_a   1.000
_cell.length_b   1.000
_cell.length_c   1.000
_cell.angle_alpha   90.00
_cell.angle_beta   90.00
_cell.angle_gamma   90.00
#
_symmetry.space_group_name_H-M   'P 1'
#
loop_
_entity.id
_entity.type
_entity.pdbx_description
1 polymer ?
#
loop_
_entity_poly.entity_id
_entity_poly.type
_entity_poly.pdbx_seq_one_letter_code
_entity_poly.pdbx_strand_id
1 'polypeptide(L)' 'LTDFSGTSDPFVKIYLLPDKKHKLETKVKRKNLNPHWNETFLFEGRGWDGLDRHP' A
#
# COMPACT_ATOMS: atom_id res chain seq x y z
N LEU A 1 15.39 7.52 -2.37
CA LEU A 1 16.72 8.10 -2.15
C LEU A 1 17.58 6.98 -1.62
N THR A 2 18.54 6.50 -2.40
CA THR A 2 19.49 5.47 -1.99
C THR A 2 20.44 6.05 -0.94
N ASP A 3 20.54 5.41 0.23
CA ASP A 3 21.56 5.78 1.22
C ASP A 3 22.96 5.50 0.67
N PHE A 4 23.95 6.25 1.16
CA PHE A 4 25.37 6.20 0.80
C PHE A 4 26.00 4.78 0.88
N SER A 5 25.31 3.80 1.46
CA SER A 5 25.73 2.40 1.57
C SER A 5 25.45 1.55 0.33
N GLY A 6 24.81 2.09 -0.71
CA GLY A 6 24.39 1.32 -1.89
C GLY A 6 23.27 0.32 -1.60
N THR A 7 22.56 0.50 -0.48
CA THR A 7 21.41 -0.32 -0.09
C THR A 7 20.25 0.57 0.33
N SER A 8 19.04 0.02 0.45
CA SER A 8 17.85 0.74 0.94
C SER A 8 16.94 -0.23 1.67
N ASP A 9 16.03 0.32 2.47
CA ASP A 9 15.02 -0.43 3.22
C ASP A 9 13.61 -0.13 2.67
N PRO A 10 13.28 -0.56 1.43
CA PRO A 10 12.02 -0.18 0.79
C PRO A 10 10.78 -0.76 1.46
N PHE A 11 9.69 -0.01 1.34
CA PHE A 11 8.32 -0.39 1.68
C PHE A 11 7.34 0.45 0.83
N VAL A 12 6.09 0.02 0.73
CA VAL A 12 5.03 0.70 -0.03
C VAL A 12 3.91 1.11 0.91
N LYS A 13 3.38 2.32 0.72
CA LYS A 13 2.12 2.78 1.33
C LYS A 13 1.04 2.85 0.26
N ILE A 14 -0.13 2.30 0.55
CA ILE A 14 -1.27 2.19 -0.35
C ILE A 14 -2.42 2.98 0.25
N TYR A 15 -3.05 3.82 -0.58
CA TYR A 15 -4.19 4.64 -0.23
C TYR A 15 -5.29 4.45 -1.26
N LEU A 16 -6.55 4.37 -0.84
CA LEU A 16 -7.70 4.32 -1.74
C LEU A 16 -8.34 5.69 -1.80
N LEU A 17 -8.07 6.45 -2.86
CA LEU A 17 -8.62 7.80 -3.00
C LEU A 17 -10.13 7.78 -3.25
N PRO A 18 -10.88 8.80 -2.76
CA PRO A 18 -10.40 10.01 -2.09
C PRO A 18 -10.00 9.81 -0.62
N ASP A 19 -10.23 8.63 -0.05
CA ASP A 19 -9.99 8.34 1.35
C ASP A 19 -8.50 8.13 1.66
N LYS A 20 -7.84 9.22 2.08
CA LYS A 20 -6.44 9.18 2.52
C LYS A 20 -6.27 8.67 3.96
N LYS A 21 -7.35 8.42 4.71
CA LYS A 21 -7.27 8.00 6.13
C LYS A 21 -6.99 6.50 6.23
N HIS A 22 -7.62 5.69 5.40
CA HIS A 22 -7.34 4.26 5.34
C HIS A 22 -6.09 4.01 4.50
N LYS A 23 -4.98 3.75 5.20
CA LYS A 23 -3.71 3.40 4.59
C LYS A 23 -3.33 1.97 4.95
N LEU A 24 -2.77 1.28 3.98
CA LEU A 24 -2.15 -0.04 4.16
C LEU A 24 -0.67 0.09 3.81
N GLU A 25 0.20 -0.57 4.56
CA GLU A 25 1.64 -0.49 4.36
C GLU A 25 2.22 -1.91 4.29
N THR A 26 3.17 -2.14 3.38
CA THR A 26 3.88 -3.41 3.31
C THR A 26 4.90 -3.53 4.44
N LYS A 27 5.42 -4.74 4.67
CA LYS A 27 6.62 -4.90 5.49
C LYS A 27 7.82 -4.17 4.86
N VAL A 28 8.70 -3.65 5.72
CA VAL A 28 9.99 -3.09 5.30
C VAL A 28 10.94 -4.24 4.94
N LYS A 29 11.53 -4.20 3.74
CA LYS A 29 12.55 -5.17 3.29
C LYS A 29 13.92 -4.54 3.45
N ARG A 30 14.66 -4.90 4.51
CA ARG A 30 15.95 -4.26 4.81
C ARG A 30 17.03 -4.60 3.79
N LYS A 31 17.88 -3.62 3.48
CA LYS A 31 19.05 -3.71 2.59
C LYS A 31 18.75 -4.41 1.26
N ASN A 32 17.58 -4.14 0.69
CA ASN A 32 17.10 -4.81 -0.50
C ASN A 32 16.72 -3.78 -1.56
N LEU A 33 17.45 -3.75 -2.68
CA LEU A 33 17.16 -2.85 -3.80
C LEU A 33 16.15 -3.43 -4.81
N ASN A 34 15.83 -4.72 -4.73
CA ASN A 34 14.84 -5.39 -5.56
C ASN A 34 13.82 -6.16 -4.69
N PRO A 35 12.98 -5.43 -3.93
CA PRO A 35 12.06 -6.05 -2.98
C PRO A 35 10.92 -6.81 -3.66
N HIS A 36 10.69 -8.04 -3.20
CA HIS A 36 9.47 -8.80 -3.49
C HIS A 36 8.65 -8.92 -2.20
N TRP A 37 7.47 -8.30 -2.16
CA TRP A 37 6.59 -8.34 -0.99
C TRP A 37 5.65 -9.54 -1.02
N ASN A 38 5.02 -9.81 -2.16
CA ASN A 38 3.99 -10.85 -2.31
C ASN A 38 2.89 -10.75 -1.23
N GLU A 39 2.55 -9.52 -0.84
CA GLU A 39 1.51 -9.21 0.16
C GLU A 39 0.20 -8.88 -0.55
N THR A 40 -0.91 -9.36 -0.03
CA THR A 40 -2.27 -9.06 -0.54
C THR A 40 -2.99 -8.19 0.48
N PHE A 41 -3.63 -7.14 -0.01
CA PHE A 41 -4.37 -6.17 0.81
C PHE A 41 -5.81 -6.10 0.36
N LEU A 42 -6.74 -6.08 1.32
CA LEU A 42 -8.15 -5.89 1.07
C LEU A 42 -8.55 -4.49 1.54
N PHE A 43 -9.15 -3.71 0.65
CA PHE A 43 -9.86 -2.50 1.03
C PHE A 43 -11.34 -2.86 1.19
N GLU A 44 -11.89 -2.66 2.39
CA GLU A 44 -13.33 -2.74 2.60
C GLU A 44 -13.98 -1.55 1.87
N GLY A 45 -14.53 -1.82 0.70
CA GLY A 45 -15.12 -0.82 -0.16
C GLY A 45 -16.46 -0.34 0.36
N ARG A 46 -16.47 0.58 1.34
CA ARG A 46 -17.70 1.25 1.81
C ARG A 46 -18.39 2.11 0.74
N GLY A 47 -17.85 2.16 -0.48
CA GLY A 47 -18.33 2.91 -1.63
C GLY A 47 -19.10 2.10 -2.68
N TRP A 48 -19.00 0.76 -2.67
CA TRP A 48 -19.80 -0.09 -3.58
C TRP A 48 -21.20 -0.35 -3.02
N ASP A 49 -21.32 -0.44 -1.69
CA ASP A 49 -22.60 -0.60 -0.99
C ASP A 49 -23.58 0.58 -1.20
N GLY A 50 -23.09 1.72 -1.71
CA GLY A 50 -23.85 2.95 -1.94
C GLY A 50 -24.18 3.24 -3.41
N LEU A 51 -23.55 2.57 -4.38
CA LEU A 51 -23.84 2.75 -5.82
C LEU A 51 -24.76 1.66 -6.39
N ASP A 52 -24.89 0.52 -5.70
CA ASP A 52 -25.88 -0.54 -6.02
C ASP A 52 -27.26 -0.30 -5.37
N ARG A 53 -27.42 0.80 -4.62
CA ARG A 53 -28.72 1.22 -4.05
C ARG A 53 -29.31 2.40 -4.82
N HIS A 54 -29.49 2.23 -6.12
CA HIS A 54 -30.53 2.96 -6.85
C HIS A 54 -31.61 1.97 -7.27
N PRO A 55 -32.91 2.27 -7.05
CA PRO A 55 -34.02 1.43 -7.51
C PRO A 55 -34.08 1.35 -9.05
#